data_AF-A0A4P2V7V5-F1
#
_entry.id   AF-A0A4P2V7V5-F1
#
_cell.length_a   1.000
_cell.length_b   1.000
_cell.length_c   1.000
_cell.angle_alpha   90.00
_cell.angle_beta   90.00
_cell.angle_gamma   90.00
#
_symmetry.space_group_name_H-M   'P 1'
#
loop_
_entity.id
_entity.type
_entity.pdbx_description
1 polymer ?
#
loop_
_entity_poly.entity_id
_entity_poly.type
_entity_poly.pdbx_seq_one_letter_code
_entity_poly.pdbx_strand_id
1 'polypeptide(L)'
;RTHKILHQFPLYNISYCADEKGVKKFFSFIAKTVKTREGETTTATNGHTNGSGSLKTEESHECFVFISNKLASDITLTIGQAFDLAY
;
A
#
# COMPACT_ATOMS: atom_id res chain seq x y z
N ARG A 1 -8.78 15.76 15.94
CA ARG A 1 -8.47 15.13 14.62
C ARG A 1 -7.68 16.15 13.82
N THR A 2 -6.44 15.87 13.42
CA THR A 2 -5.52 16.89 12.83
C THR A 2 -5.72 17.11 11.33
N HIS A 3 -6.55 16.30 10.66
CA HIS A 3 -6.82 16.35 9.20
C HIS A 3 -5.56 16.37 8.31
N LYS A 4 -4.39 16.04 8.86
CA LYS A 4 -3.12 16.01 8.15
C LYS A 4 -3.00 14.72 7.35
N ILE A 5 -2.65 14.83 6.07
CA ILE A 5 -2.31 13.68 5.22
C ILE A 5 -0.94 13.17 5.65
N LEU A 6 -0.86 11.88 5.99
CA LEU A 6 0.39 11.23 6.40
C LEU A 6 1.01 10.42 5.25
N HIS A 7 0.16 9.75 4.47
CA HIS A 7 0.57 8.96 3.30
C HIS A 7 -0.42 9.18 2.17
N GLN A 8 0.08 9.27 0.95
CA GLN A 8 -0.71 9.43 -0.26
C GLN A 8 -0.10 8.59 -1.37
N PHE A 9 -0.92 7.71 -1.96
CA PHE A 9 -0.52 6.83 -3.04
C PHE A 9 -1.42 7.13 -4.24
N PRO A 10 -0.85 7.49 -5.40
CA PRO A 10 -1.61 7.53 -6.64
C PRO A 10 -2.23 6.16 -6.94
N LEU A 11 -3.45 6.14 -7.49
CA LEU A 11 -4.15 4.88 -7.73
C LEU A 11 -3.36 3.93 -8.65
N TYR A 12 -2.68 4.47 -9.67
CA TYR A 12 -1.83 3.70 -10.59
C TYR A 12 -0.60 3.04 -9.94
N ASN A 13 -0.20 3.49 -8.75
CA ASN A 13 0.87 2.85 -7.98
C ASN A 13 0.36 1.69 -7.13
N ILE A 14 -0.94 1.61 -6.85
CA ILE A 14 -1.52 0.50 -6.11
C ILE A 14 -1.75 -0.65 -7.10
N SER A 15 -1.15 -1.79 -6.80
CA SER A 15 -1.15 -2.97 -7.67
C SER A 15 -2.11 -4.06 -7.22
N TYR A 16 -2.47 -4.05 -5.93
CA TYR A 16 -3.34 -5.05 -5.33
C TYR A 16 -3.94 -4.50 -4.04
N CYS A 17 -5.17 -4.90 -3.72
CA CYS A 17 -5.79 -4.63 -2.43
C CYS A 17 -6.65 -5.82 -2.00
N ALA A 18 -6.69 -6.10 -0.70
CA ALA A 18 -7.44 -7.21 -0.13
C ALA A 18 -7.77 -7.00 1.34
N ASP A 19 -8.87 -7.58 1.80
CA ASP A 19 -9.20 -7.75 3.22
C ASP A 19 -9.01 -9.20 3.68
N GLU A 20 -8.91 -9.39 5.00
CA GLU A 20 -8.83 -10.72 5.58
C GLU A 20 -10.19 -11.43 5.55
N LYS A 21 -10.26 -12.58 4.88
CA LYS A 21 -11.48 -13.37 4.78
C LYS A 21 -11.96 -13.83 6.15
N GLY A 22 -13.21 -13.50 6.49
CA GLY A 22 -13.83 -13.88 7.76
C GLY A 22 -13.56 -12.89 8.90
N VAL A 23 -12.65 -11.92 8.71
CA VAL A 23 -12.31 -10.91 9.71
C VAL A 23 -12.29 -9.53 9.05
N LYS A 24 -13.42 -8.80 9.11
CA LYS A 24 -13.58 -7.44 8.53
C LYS A 24 -12.72 -6.34 9.18
N LYS A 25 -11.71 -6.71 9.96
CA LYS A 25 -10.84 -5.80 10.69
C LYS A 25 -9.64 -5.40 9.85
N PHE A 26 -9.02 -6.33 9.14
CA PHE A 26 -7.75 -6.10 8.47
C PHE A 26 -7.96 -5.85 6.98
N PHE A 27 -7.33 -4.80 6.48
CA PHE A 27 -7.25 -4.46 5.07
C PHE A 27 -5.79 -4.22 4.70
N SER A 28 -5.38 -4.61 3.50
CA SER A 28 -4.05 -4.35 2.97
C SER A 28 -4.07 -3.93 1.51
N PHE A 29 -3.03 -3.21 1.12
CA PHE A 29 -2.73 -2.96 -0.29
C PHE A 29 -1.23 -3.02 -0.56
N ILE A 30 -0.88 -3.31 -1.81
CA ILE A 30 0.49 -3.33 -2.29
C ILE A 30 0.69 -2.14 -3.22
N ALA A 31 1.60 -1.22 -2.85
CA ALA A 31 1.95 -0.08 -3.68
C ALA A 31 3.38 -0.20 -4.22
N LYS A 32 3.56 0.26 -5.47
CA LYS A 32 4.87 0.47 -6.09
C LYS A 32 5.50 1.73 -5.50
N THR A 33 6.72 1.61 -4.99
CA THR A 33 7.52 2.73 -4.50
C THR A 33 8.70 2.97 -5.43
N VAL A 34 8.87 4.24 -5.82
CA VAL A 34 10.06 4.71 -6.52
C VAL A 34 10.94 5.34 -5.46
N LYS A 35 11.93 4.60 -4.96
CA LYS A 35 12.89 5.15 -3.99
C LYS A 35 13.83 6.11 -4.72
N THR A 36 13.48 7.40 -4.76
CA THR A 36 14.46 8.44 -5.06
C THR A 36 15.46 8.46 -3.91
N ARG A 37 16.69 8.02 -4.18
CA ARG A 37 17.77 8.07 -3.20
C ARG A 37 18.13 9.53 -2.98
N GLU A 38 17.53 10.18 -1.97
CA GLU A 38 18.09 11.31 -1.21
C GLU A 38 17.06 11.79 -0.16
N GLY A 39 17.41 11.73 1.13
CA GLY A 39 16.81 12.55 2.20
C GLY A 39 15.60 11.99 2.97
N GLU A 40 15.84 11.01 3.85
CA GLU A 40 15.21 10.81 5.18
C GLU A 40 13.73 11.22 5.40
N THR A 41 12.84 10.23 5.52
CA THR A 41 11.83 10.20 6.60
C THR A 41 11.56 8.74 6.98
N THR A 42 12.18 8.36 8.10
CA THR A 42 11.77 7.35 9.07
C THR A 42 10.43 6.64 8.86
N THR A 43 10.46 5.37 8.46
CA THR A 43 9.61 4.35 9.10
C THR A 43 10.34 3.02 9.09
N ALA A 44 10.85 2.63 10.27
CA ALA A 44 11.41 1.32 10.49
C ALA A 44 10.27 0.28 10.48
N THR A 45 10.19 -0.53 9.44
CA THR A 45 9.42 -1.77 9.45
C THR A 45 10.28 -2.89 8.89
N ASN A 46 10.60 -3.86 9.76
CA ASN A 46 11.42 -5.03 9.47
C ASN A 46 10.78 -5.88 8.36
N GLY A 47 11.26 -5.70 7.12
CA GLY A 47 10.99 -6.60 6.01
C GLY A 47 12.26 -7.38 5.65
N HIS A 48 12.22 -8.70 5.77
CA HIS A 48 13.24 -9.57 5.18
C HIS A 48 13.28 -9.36 3.67
N THR A 49 14.33 -8.70 3.18
CA THR A 49 14.58 -8.57 1.74
C THR A 49 15.52 -9.69 1.33
N ASN A 50 15.07 -10.57 0.43
CA ASN A 50 15.97 -11.49 -0.24
C ASN A 50 16.48 -10.79 -1.49
N GLY A 51 17.74 -10.38 -1.45
CA GLY A 51 18.38 -9.62 -2.52
C GLY A 51 18.68 -10.49 -3.74
N SER A 52 18.47 -9.90 -4.92
CA SER A 52 19.21 -10.26 -6.13
C SER A 52 19.33 -9.00 -6.98
N GLY A 53 20.54 -8.43 -6.98
CA GLY A 53 20.82 -7.17 -7.66
C GLY A 53 20.76 -7.29 -9.18
N SER A 54 20.11 -6.31 -9.80
CA SER A 54 20.40 -5.93 -11.18
C SER A 54 20.09 -4.44 -11.35
N LEU A 55 21.03 -3.68 -11.89
CA LEU A 55 20.90 -2.25 -12.15
C LEU A 55 19.81 -1.99 -13.21
N LYS A 56 18.56 -2.04 -12.77
CA LYS A 56 17.34 -1.56 -13.44
C LYS A 56 16.67 -0.63 -12.44
N THR A 57 15.83 0.28 -12.89
CA THR A 57 14.96 1.04 -11.97
C THR A 57 14.17 0.03 -11.15
N GLU A 58 14.61 -0.26 -9.92
CA GLU A 58 13.99 -1.32 -9.12
C GLU A 58 12.66 -0.77 -8.60
N GLU A 59 11.59 -1.06 -9.34
CA GLU A 59 10.23 -0.92 -8.86
C GLU A 59 10.07 -1.85 -7.65
N SER A 60 10.14 -1.27 -6.46
CA SER A 60 9.93 -1.99 -5.20
C SER A 60 8.44 -2.02 -4.91
N HIS A 61 7.94 -3.17 -4.48
CA HIS A 61 6.58 -3.31 -3.97
C HIS A 61 6.59 -3.33 -2.44
N GLU A 62 5.77 -2.49 -1.84
CA GLU A 62 5.60 -2.41 -0.39
C GLU A 62 4.15 -2.74 -0.02
N CYS A 63 3.98 -3.59 1.01
CA CYS A 63 2.68 -4.02 1.50
C CYS A 63 2.31 -3.21 2.76
N PHE A 64 1.17 -2.52 2.70
CA PHE A 64 0.65 -1.72 3.82
C PHE A 64 -0.55 -2.44 4.41
N VAL A 65 -0.54 -2.66 5.74
CA VAL A 65 -1.61 -3.34 6.48
C VAL A 65 -2.24 -2.39 7.48
N PHE A 66 -3.57 -2.31 7.45
CA PHE A 66 -4.37 -1.42 8.28
C PHE A 66 -5.37 -2.20 9.12
N ILE A 67 -5.60 -1.68 10.33
CA ILE A 67 -6.66 -2.13 11.21
C ILE A 67 -7.81 -1.13 11.10
N SER A 68 -8.96 -1.62 10.68
CA SER A 68 -10.21 -0.86 10.56
C SER A 68 -11.24 -1.34 11.60
N ASN A 69 -12.23 -0.49 11.88
CA ASN A 69 -13.35 -0.87 12.73
C ASN A 69 -14.46 -1.55 11.89
N LYS A 70 -14.24 -2.81 11.51
CA LYS A 70 -15.18 -3.61 10.69
C LYS A 70 -15.48 -3.05 9.28
N LEU A 71 -14.62 -2.17 8.77
CA LEU A 71 -14.79 -1.51 7.46
C LEU A 71 -13.90 -2.10 6.36
N ALA A 72 -13.09 -3.13 6.65
CA ALA A 72 -12.09 -3.60 5.70
C ALA A 72 -12.69 -3.99 4.34
N SER A 73 -13.81 -4.73 4.36
CA SER A 73 -14.49 -5.19 3.15
C SER A 73 -15.02 -4.01 2.31
N ASP A 74 -15.60 -2.99 2.96
CA ASP A 74 -16.14 -1.81 2.27
C ASP A 74 -15.00 -0.96 1.68
N ILE A 75 -13.85 -0.89 2.37
CA ILE A 75 -12.66 -0.20 1.88
C ILE A 75 -12.10 -0.92 0.64
N THR A 76 -11.93 -2.24 0.68
CA THR A 76 -11.47 -3.04 -0.47
C THR A 76 -12.40 -2.84 -1.67
N LEU A 77 -13.72 -2.90 -1.44
CA LEU A 77 -14.72 -2.72 -2.50
C LEU A 77 -14.63 -1.33 -3.13
N THR A 78 -14.53 -0.29 -2.31
CA THR A 78 -14.43 1.11 -2.79
C THR A 78 -13.18 1.31 -3.65
N ILE A 79 -12.05 0.71 -3.26
CA ILE A 79 -10.81 0.78 -4.03
C ILE A 79 -10.95 0.02 -5.35
N GLY A 80 -11.54 -1.18 -5.34
CA GLY A 80 -11.83 -1.95 -6.55
C GLY A 80 -12.69 -1.16 -7.55
N GLN A 81 -13.75 -0.51 -7.07
CA GLN A 81 -14.60 0.35 -7.89
C GLN A 81 -13.83 1.55 -8.47
N ALA A 82 -12.90 2.13 -7.70
CA ALA A 82 -12.06 3.22 -8.20
C ALA A 82 -11.11 2.75 -9.31
N PHE A 83 -10.58 1.52 -9.22
CA PHE A 83 -9.82 0.91 -10.32
C PHE A 83 -10.71 0.71 -11.54
N ASP A 84 -11.89 0.12 -11.38
CA ASP A 84 -12.83 -0.13 -12.50
C ASP A 84 -13.26 1.15 -13.21
N LEU A 85 -13.35 2.29 -12.51
CA LEU A 85 -13.71 3.58 -13.10
C LEU A 85 -12.54 4.27 -13.83
N ALA A 86 -11.30 3.98 -13.42
CA ALA A 86 -10.11 4.61 -13.97
C ALA A 86 -9.57 3.92 -15.24
N TYR A 87 -10.10 2.75 -15.58
CA TYR A 87 -9.75 1.93 -16.76
C TYR A 87 -10.93 1.79 -17.72
#